data_AF-A0A834ZZE9-F1
#
_entry.id   AF-A0A834ZZE9-F1
#
_cell.length_a   1.000
_cell.length_b   1.000
_cell.length_c   1.000
_cell.angle_alpha   90.00
_cell.angle_beta   90.00
_cell.angle_gamma   90.00
#
_symmetry.space_group_name_H-M   'P 1'
#
loop_
_entity.id
_entity.type
_entity.pdbx_description
1 polymer ?
#
loop_
_entity_poly.entity_id
_entity_poly.type
_entity_poly.pdbx_seq_one_letter_code
_entity_poly.pdbx_strand_id
1 'polypeptide(L)'
;MNGVKLGNQLVQLRQGEAAAWRFLAGFWSGMILYIAPSDNLKGHAEAIARGGELITLVWALLMNVGIASRPSSAEGSSATADGV
;
A
#
# COMPACT_ATOMS: atom_id res chain seq x y z
N MET A 1 -11.44 -1.31 -1.40
CA MET A 1 -11.49 -0.08 -0.57
C MET A 1 -12.58 0.84 -1.10
N ASN A 2 -13.51 1.30 -0.27
CA ASN A 2 -14.56 2.24 -0.70
C ASN A 2 -14.08 3.68 -0.57
N GLY A 3 -13.72 4.31 -1.70
CA GLY A 3 -13.23 5.71 -1.73
C GLY A 3 -14.22 6.72 -1.11
N VAL A 4 -15.53 6.47 -1.27
CA VAL A 4 -16.60 7.30 -0.65
C VAL A 4 -16.52 7.29 0.88
N LYS A 5 -16.22 6.13 1.48
CA LYS A 5 -16.07 6.01 2.94
C LYS A 5 -14.86 6.81 3.43
N LEU A 6 -13.75 6.75 2.68
CA LEU A 6 -12.54 7.51 2.99
C LEU A 6 -12.78 9.03 2.91
N GLY A 7 -13.45 9.50 1.85
CA GLY A 7 -13.81 10.91 1.68
C GLY A 7 -14.70 11.41 2.82
N ASN A 8 -15.70 10.62 3.23
CA ASN A 8 -16.55 10.96 4.37
C ASN A 8 -15.76 11.02 5.68
N GLN A 9 -14.79 10.13 5.91
CA GLN A 9 -13.92 10.19 7.08
C GLN A 9 -13.06 11.45 7.10
N LEU A 10 -12.52 11.87 5.94
CA LEU A 10 -11.75 13.10 5.78
C LEU A 10 -12.59 14.35 6.09
N VAL A 11 -13.83 14.43 5.56
CA VAL A 11 -14.75 15.55 5.84
C VAL A 11 -15.17 15.57 7.31
N GLN A 12 -15.28 14.42 7.96
CA GLN A 12 -15.66 14.29 9.36
C GLN A 12 -14.49 14.42 10.35
N LEU A 13 -13.26 14.67 9.89
CA LEU A 13 -12.11 14.92 10.77
C LEU A 13 -12.30 16.24 11.53
N ARG A 14 -12.97 16.14 12.67
CA ARG A 14 -13.25 17.24 13.60
C ARG A 14 -11.99 17.83 14.26
N GLN A 15 -10.84 17.19 14.05
CA GLN A 15 -9.55 17.50 14.67
C GLN A 15 -8.76 18.58 13.91
N GLY A 16 -9.32 19.12 12.82
CA GLY A 16 -8.74 20.20 12.03
C GLY A 16 -7.78 19.74 10.93
N GLU A 17 -7.27 20.71 10.17
CA GLU A 17 -6.51 20.49 8.93
C GLU A 17 -5.25 19.63 9.14
N ALA A 18 -4.53 19.84 10.25
CA ALA A 18 -3.33 19.06 10.57
C ALA A 18 -3.62 17.55 10.73
N ALA A 19 -4.76 17.20 11.32
CA ALA A 19 -5.17 15.80 11.44
C ALA A 19 -5.55 15.19 10.09
N ALA A 20 -6.19 15.97 9.21
CA ALA A 20 -6.50 15.57 7.84
C ALA A 20 -5.23 15.31 7.03
N TRP A 21 -4.23 16.19 7.09
CA TRP A 21 -2.94 15.97 6.44
C TRP A 21 -2.21 14.75 6.97
N ARG A 22 -2.22 14.54 8.29
CA ARG A 22 -1.58 13.35 8.90
C ARG A 22 -2.26 12.05 8.46
N PHE A 23 -3.59 12.04 8.38
CA PHE A 23 -4.34 10.90 7.86
C PHE A 23 -4.02 10.65 6.39
N LEU A 24 -4.02 11.71 5.58
CA LEU A 24 -3.76 11.62 4.15
C LEU A 24 -2.33 11.12 3.88
N ALA A 25 -1.35 11.59 4.65
CA ALA A 25 0.03 11.10 4.58
C ALA A 25 0.13 9.59 4.87
N GLY A 26 -0.55 9.09 5.91
CA GLY A 26 -0.61 7.66 6.22
C GLY A 26 -1.28 6.84 5.11
N PHE A 27 -2.38 7.36 4.56
CA PHE A 27 -3.09 6.72 3.46
C PHE A 27 -2.23 6.61 2.19
N TRP A 28 -1.62 7.72 1.74
CA TRP A 28 -0.80 7.72 0.53
C TRP A 28 0.46 6.90 0.68
N SER A 29 1.15 6.99 1.81
CA SER A 29 2.34 6.16 2.07
C SER A 29 2.00 4.68 2.08
N GLY A 30 0.91 4.28 2.72
CA GLY A 30 0.42 2.89 2.69
C GLY A 30 0.04 2.42 1.29
N MET A 31 -0.60 3.27 0.49
CA MET A 31 -0.98 2.91 -0.88
C MET A 31 0.23 2.77 -1.80
N ILE A 32 1.20 3.68 -1.72
CA ILE A 32 2.47 3.59 -2.46
C ILE A 32 3.21 2.30 -2.11
N LEU A 33 3.31 1.99 -0.80
CA LEU A 33 3.96 0.78 -0.30
C LEU A 33 3.22 -0.49 -0.74
N TYR A 34 1.89 -0.46 -0.82
CA TYR A 34 1.09 -1.58 -1.27
C TYR A 34 1.22 -1.82 -2.78
N ILE A 35 1.25 -0.76 -3.59
CA ILE A 35 1.32 -0.87 -5.05
C ILE A 35 2.73 -1.25 -5.53
N ALA A 36 3.77 -0.82 -4.80
CA ALA A 36 5.16 -1.00 -5.20
C ALA A 36 5.58 -2.47 -5.42
N PRO A 37 5.28 -3.44 -4.53
CA PRO A 37 5.45 -4.86 -4.84
C PRO A 37 4.48 -5.25 -5.98
N SER A 38 5.04 -5.57 -7.13
CA SER A 38 4.30 -5.85 -8.36
C SER A 38 5.06 -6.89 -9.18
N ASP A 39 4.34 -7.90 -9.66
CA ASP A 39 4.89 -8.96 -10.51
C ASP A 39 5.15 -8.47 -11.95
N ASN A 40 4.72 -7.24 -12.28
CA ASN A 40 4.96 -6.63 -13.58
C ASN A 40 6.36 -6.00 -13.67
N LEU A 41 7.38 -6.86 -13.51
CA LEU A 41 8.80 -6.50 -13.58
C LEU A 41 9.16 -5.79 -14.90
N LYS A 42 8.51 -6.18 -16.01
CA LYS A 42 8.71 -5.57 -17.33
C LYS A 42 8.23 -4.11 -17.37
N GLY A 43 7.05 -3.82 -16.80
CA GLY A 43 6.54 -2.46 -16.71
C GLY A 43 7.40 -1.55 -15.83
N HIS A 44 7.93 -2.08 -14.72
CA HIS A 44 8.85 -1.32 -13.87
C HIS A 44 10.22 -1.10 -14.54
N ALA A 45 10.78 -2.09 -15.23
CA ALA A 45 12.05 -1.95 -15.95
C ALA A 45 11.99 -0.90 -17.08
N GLU A 46 10.88 -0.84 -17.82
CA GLU A 46 10.66 0.16 -18.87
C GLU A 46 10.50 1.58 -18.30
N ALA A 47 9.92 1.73 -17.09
CA ALA A 47 9.83 3.01 -16.39
C ALA A 47 11.20 3.50 -15.90
N ILE A 48 12.07 2.62 -15.35
CA ILE A 48 13.44 2.96 -14.91
C ILE A 48 14.24 3.60 -16.04
N ALA A 49 14.20 3.01 -17.23
CA ALA A 49 14.97 3.46 -18.39
C ALA A 49 14.60 4.88 -18.87
N ARG A 50 13.47 5.42 -18.40
CA ARG A 50 12.96 6.76 -18.74
C ARG A 50 13.06 7.75 -17.57
N GLY A 51 13.72 7.37 -16.47
CA GLY A 51 13.81 8.17 -15.24
C GLY A 51 12.59 8.03 -14.31
N GLY A 52 11.94 6.86 -14.33
CA GLY A 52 10.58 6.66 -13.84
C GLY A 52 10.40 6.66 -12.31
N GLU A 53 9.57 7.60 -11.87
CA GLU A 53 8.56 7.57 -10.80
C GLU A 53 8.91 6.92 -9.44
N LEU A 54 8.59 7.65 -8.36
CA LEU A 54 8.71 7.29 -6.93
C LEU A 54 8.45 5.81 -6.61
N ILE A 55 7.45 5.18 -7.24
CA ILE A 55 7.06 3.78 -7.01
C ILE A 55 8.20 2.81 -7.33
N THR A 56 8.97 3.07 -8.38
CA THR A 56 10.04 2.21 -8.85
C THR A 56 11.22 2.17 -7.87
N LEU A 57 11.56 3.33 -7.29
CA LEU A 57 12.57 3.43 -6.24
C LEU A 57 12.11 2.71 -4.97
N VAL A 58 10.84 2.88 -4.59
CA VAL A 58 10.25 2.17 -3.46
C VAL A 58 10.26 0.65 -3.70
N TRP A 59 9.91 0.18 -4.89
CA TRP A 59 10.00 -1.23 -5.27
C TRP A 59 11.42 -1.78 -5.10
N ALA A 60 12.44 -1.07 -5.61
CA ALA A 60 13.84 -1.50 -5.50
C ALA A 60 14.28 -1.63 -4.03
N LEU A 61 13.87 -0.69 -3.17
CA LEU A 61 14.12 -0.75 -1.73
C LEU A 61 13.42 -1.95 -1.06
N LEU A 62 12.18 -2.25 -1.45
CA LEU A 62 11.42 -3.38 -0.91
C LEU A 62 12.03 -4.73 -1.29
N MET A 63 12.46 -4.87 -2.54
CA MET A 63 13.18 -6.06 -3.01
C MET A 63 14.49 -6.27 -2.24
N ASN A 64 15.22 -5.19 -1.94
CA ASN A 64 16.46 -5.27 -1.17
C ASN A 64 16.27 -5.77 0.27
N VAL A 65 15.09 -5.58 0.86
CA VAL A 65 14.74 -6.09 2.20
C VAL A 65 13.88 -7.36 2.17
N GLY A 66 13.70 -7.97 1.00
CA GLY A 66 13.00 -9.25 0.83
C GLY A 66 11.47 -9.16 0.77
N ILE A 67 10.90 -7.96 0.62
CA ILE A 67 9.46 -7.76 0.47
C ILE A 67 9.11 -7.82 -1.02
N ALA A 68 8.95 -9.04 -1.53
CA ALA A 68 8.73 -9.29 -2.96
C ALA A 68 7.25 -9.30 -3.37
N SER A 69 6.32 -9.47 -2.42
CA SER A 69 4.90 -9.65 -2.73
C SER A 69 4.01 -8.95 -1.69
N ARG A 70 2.78 -8.66 -2.09
CA ARG A 70 1.76 -8.09 -1.19
C ARG A 70 1.29 -9.16 -0.21
N PRO A 71 0.89 -8.78 1.02
CA PRO A 71 0.27 -9.71 1.95
C PRO A 71 -0.96 -10.36 1.31
N SER A 72 -1.02 -11.69 1.38
CA SER A 72 -2.18 -12.46 0.93
C SER A 72 -3.35 -12.15 1.86
N SER A 73 -4.54 -11.90 1.29
CA SER A 73 -5.78 -11.72 2.04
C SER A 73 -6.20 -12.97 2.85
N ALA A 74 -5.45 -14.07 2.78
CA ALA A 74 -5.79 -15.37 3.35
C ALA A 74 -5.30 -15.61 4.80
N GLU A 75 -4.49 -14.72 5.40
CA GLU A 75 -3.95 -14.93 6.76
C GLU A 75 -4.94 -14.58 7.90
N GLY A 76 -6.21 -14.93 7.73
CA GLY A 76 -7.26 -14.79 8.75
C GLY A 76 -8.13 -16.04 8.97
N SER A 77 -7.81 -17.18 8.35
CA SER A 77 -8.61 -18.41 8.45
C SER A 77 -7.76 -19.65 8.72
N SER A 78 -6.84 -19.57 9.69
CA SER A 78 -6.24 -20.76 10.30
C SER A 78 -6.13 -20.58 11.80
N ALA A 79 -7.29 -20.58 12.47
CA ALA A 79 -7.37 -20.91 13.88
C ALA A 79 -8.73 -21.59 14.13
N THR A 80 -8.65 -22.78 14.73
CA THR A 80 -9.73 -23.63 15.25
C THR A 80 -10.46 -24.54 14.25
N ALA A 81 -10.11 -25.82 14.26
CA ALA A 81 -10.96 -26.84 14.87
C ALA A 81 -10.18 -28.16 15.00
N ASP A 82 -9.72 -28.41 16.23
CA ASP A 82 -9.40 -29.75 16.73
C ASP A 82 -10.72 -30.46 17.09
N GLY A 83 -10.79 -31.78 16.87
CA GLY A 83 -11.79 -32.67 17.48
C GLY A 83 -12.91 -33.18 16.58
N VAL A 84 -12.79 -34.42 16.09
CA VAL A 84 -13.40 -35.67 16.62
C VAL A 84 -12.60 -36.86 16.11
#